data_AF-A0A2U1WF16-F1
#
_entry.id   AF-A0A2U1WF16-F1
#
_cell.length_a   1.000
_cell.length_b   1.000
_cell.length_c   1.000
_cell.angle_alpha   90.00
_cell.angle_beta   90.00
_cell.angle_gamma   90.00
#
_symmetry.space_group_name_H-M   'P 1'
#
loop_
_entity.id
_entity.type
_entity.pdbx_description
1 polymer ?
#
loop_
_entity_poly.entity_id
_entity_poly.type
_entity_poly.pdbx_seq_one_letter_code
_entity_poly.pdbx_strand_id
1 'polypeptide(L)'
;MPDTGLTLLAFGIPAIAVILLLAATVLTVRVRGWRRPYWACCAILIAGGGAGAASALCCLPPTVLPDGSISGEMPLTFGAGLTLAFMGCGGALLGLIFVVGRARRRQRRGANWRG
;
A
#
# COMPACT_ATOMS: atom_id res chain seq x y z
N MET A 1 4.34 -19.12 23.09
CA MET A 1 4.98 -18.02 22.33
C MET A 1 4.36 -17.83 20.92
N PRO A 2 3.03 -17.73 20.75
CA PRO A 2 2.41 -17.29 19.48
C PRO A 2 2.32 -15.75 19.35
N ASP A 3 2.46 -15.02 20.44
CA ASP A 3 2.13 -13.58 20.52
C ASP A 3 3.14 -12.68 19.79
N THR A 4 4.40 -13.12 19.71
CA THR A 4 5.48 -12.38 19.04
C THR A 4 5.31 -12.36 17.51
N GLY A 5 4.77 -13.44 16.93
CA GLY A 5 4.52 -13.51 15.48
C GLY A 5 3.36 -12.63 15.04
N LEU A 6 2.30 -12.59 15.86
CA LEU A 6 1.11 -11.77 15.62
C LEU A 6 1.41 -10.27 15.75
N THR A 7 2.21 -9.88 16.73
CA THR A 7 2.66 -8.48 16.90
C THR A 7 3.56 -8.03 15.75
N LEU A 8 4.50 -8.89 15.30
CA LEU A 8 5.33 -8.58 14.13
C LEU A 8 4.50 -8.40 12.85
N LEU A 9 3.45 -9.20 12.64
CA LEU A 9 2.53 -9.01 11.51
C LEU A 9 1.70 -7.75 11.66
N ALA A 10 1.18 -7.49 12.87
CA ALA A 10 0.36 -6.32 13.17
C ALA A 10 1.11 -5.00 12.95
N PHE A 11 2.42 -4.95 13.24
CA PHE A 11 3.25 -3.76 13.00
C PHE A 11 3.94 -3.75 11.63
N GLY A 12 4.30 -4.92 11.10
CA GLY A 12 5.04 -5.04 9.86
C GLY A 12 4.24 -4.63 8.63
N ILE A 13 2.98 -5.07 8.54
CA ILE A 13 2.09 -4.76 7.41
C ILE A 13 1.87 -3.23 7.26
N PRO A 14 1.47 -2.48 8.31
CA PRO A 14 1.30 -1.03 8.19
C PRO A 14 2.63 -0.31 7.95
N ALA A 15 3.74 -0.76 8.55
CA ALA A 15 5.06 -0.17 8.28
C ALA A 15 5.44 -0.29 6.80
N ILE A 16 5.22 -1.45 6.18
CA ILE A 16 5.47 -1.67 4.75
C ILE A 16 4.57 -0.75 3.89
N ALA A 17 3.29 -0.63 4.23
CA ALA A 17 2.37 0.24 3.51
C ALA A 17 2.81 1.72 3.57
N VAL A 18 3.26 2.20 4.73
CA VAL A 18 3.79 3.57 4.89
C VAL A 18 5.06 3.77 4.07
N ILE A 19 5.98 2.81 4.07
CA ILE A 19 7.20 2.87 3.26
C ILE A 19 6.85 2.93 1.76
N LEU A 20 5.90 2.12 1.30
CA LEU A 20 5.44 2.12 -0.10
C LEU A 20 4.76 3.44 -0.48
N LEU A 21 3.98 4.02 0.43
CA LEU A 21 3.37 5.33 0.25
C LEU A 21 4.42 6.43 0.14
N LEU A 22 5.43 6.42 1.02
CA LEU A 22 6.56 7.35 0.97
C LEU A 22 7.36 7.19 -0.32
N ALA A 23 7.64 5.95 -0.74
CA ALA A 23 8.32 5.69 -1.99
C ALA A 23 7.52 6.22 -3.19
N ALA A 24 6.22 5.94 -3.24
CA ALA A 24 5.33 6.41 -4.30
C ALA A 24 5.27 7.93 -4.36
N THR A 25 5.11 8.62 -3.21
CA THR A 25 5.07 10.09 -3.12
C THR A 25 6.42 10.75 -3.44
N VAL A 26 7.54 10.15 -3.05
CA VAL A 26 8.86 10.65 -3.48
C VAL A 26 9.02 10.49 -4.99
N LEU A 27 8.58 9.36 -5.56
CA LEU A 27 8.64 9.08 -6.99
C LEU A 27 7.69 9.96 -7.82
N THR A 28 6.53 10.38 -7.29
CA THR A 28 5.67 11.36 -7.98
C THR A 28 6.33 12.72 -8.14
N VAL A 29 7.17 13.13 -7.18
CA VAL A 29 7.88 14.41 -7.23
C VAL A 29 9.16 14.29 -8.05
N ARG A 30 9.88 13.17 -7.92
CA ARG A 30 11.20 12.95 -8.56
C ARG A 30 11.10 12.56 -10.04
N VAL A 31 10.07 11.82 -10.45
CA VAL A 31 9.97 11.28 -11.81
C VAL A 31 9.16 12.22 -12.70
N ARG A 32 9.75 12.65 -13.82
CA ARG A 32 9.07 13.46 -14.84
C ARG A 32 8.50 12.60 -15.97
N GLY A 33 7.44 13.07 -16.61
CA GLY A 33 6.77 12.42 -17.74
C GLY A 33 5.67 11.43 -17.34
N TRP A 34 5.32 10.50 -18.24
CA TRP A 34 4.18 9.58 -18.12
C TRP A 34 4.20 8.64 -16.90
N ARG A 35 5.33 8.53 -16.20
CA ARG A 35 5.43 7.73 -14.97
C ARG A 35 4.87 8.46 -13.74
N ARG A 36 4.79 9.80 -13.76
CA ARG A 36 4.25 10.61 -12.66
C ARG A 36 2.80 10.29 -12.31
N PRO A 37 1.84 10.23 -13.26
CA PRO A 37 0.45 9.90 -12.94
C PRO A 37 0.30 8.47 -12.39
N TYR A 38 1.13 7.52 -12.85
CA TYR A 38 1.14 6.16 -12.31
C TYR A 38 1.48 6.14 -10.82
N TRP A 39 2.59 6.77 -10.41
CA TRP A 39 2.97 6.85 -9.00
C TRP A 39 1.95 7.62 -8.16
N ALA A 40 1.30 8.62 -8.76
CA ALA A 40 0.27 9.41 -8.08
C ALA A 40 -0.98 8.58 -7.84
N CYS A 41 -1.41 7.80 -8.83
CA CYS A 41 -2.50 6.84 -8.69
C CYS A 41 -2.19 5.82 -7.58
N CYS A 42 -0.99 5.23 -7.56
CA CYS A 42 -0.60 4.32 -6.48
C CYS A 42 -0.64 5.01 -5.10
N ALA A 43 -0.11 6.22 -4.97
CA ALA A 43 -0.15 6.96 -3.71
C ALA A 43 -1.59 7.27 -3.25
N ILE A 44 -2.46 7.68 -4.17
CA ILE A 44 -3.87 7.97 -3.89
C ILE A 44 -4.60 6.69 -3.47
N LEU A 45 -4.36 5.55 -4.11
CA LEU A 45 -4.98 4.27 -3.75
C LEU A 45 -4.55 3.79 -2.36
N ILE A 46 -3.26 3.93 -2.03
CA ILE A 46 -2.74 3.55 -0.69
C ILE A 46 -3.29 4.49 0.38
N ALA A 47 -3.18 5.80 0.17
CA ALA A 47 -3.62 6.80 1.16
C ALA A 47 -5.15 6.80 1.32
N GLY A 48 -5.89 6.77 0.20
CA GLY A 48 -7.35 6.73 0.19
C GLY A 48 -7.91 5.44 0.77
N GLY A 49 -7.35 4.29 0.38
CA GLY A 49 -7.73 3.00 0.95
C GLY A 49 -7.42 2.90 2.44
N GLY A 50 -6.25 3.35 2.86
CA GLY A 50 -5.85 3.39 4.27
C GLY A 50 -6.71 4.34 5.11
N ALA A 51 -6.99 5.54 4.61
CA ALA A 51 -7.88 6.50 5.28
C ALA A 51 -9.33 5.98 5.36
N GLY A 52 -9.82 5.30 4.32
CA GLY A 52 -11.14 4.67 4.31
C GLY A 52 -11.26 3.51 5.30
N ALA A 53 -10.23 2.68 5.41
CA ALA A 53 -10.18 1.62 6.42
C ALA A 53 -10.10 2.20 7.85
N ALA A 54 -9.27 3.23 8.06
CA ALA A 54 -9.17 3.89 9.36
C ALA A 54 -10.46 4.61 9.77
N SER A 55 -11.13 5.29 8.83
CA SER A 55 -12.41 5.97 9.11
C SER A 55 -13.52 4.97 9.40
N ALA A 56 -13.53 3.80 8.76
CA ALA A 56 -14.45 2.72 9.09
C ALA A 56 -14.24 2.16 10.50
N LEU A 57 -13.01 2.17 11.02
CA LEU A 57 -12.73 1.73 12.39
C LEU A 57 -13.01 2.80 13.43
N CYS A 58 -12.71 4.06 13.13
CA CYS A 58 -12.80 5.15 14.11
C CYS A 58 -14.19 5.82 14.14
N CYS A 59 -14.93 5.81 13.04
CA CYS A 59 -16.11 6.67 12.87
C CYS A 59 -17.40 5.91 12.53
N LEU A 60 -17.35 4.62 12.18
CA LEU A 60 -18.57 3.83 11.97
C LEU A 60 -18.99 3.17 13.29
N PRO A 61 -20.22 3.43 13.79
CA PRO A 61 -20.72 2.74 14.96
C PRO A 61 -20.89 1.24 14.66
N PRO A 62 -20.66 0.37 15.65
CA PRO A 62 -20.89 -1.06 15.50
C PRO A 62 -22.34 -1.32 15.11
N THR A 63 -22.57 -2.20 14.13
CA THR A 63 -23.90 -2.63 13.74
C THR A 63 -24.50 -3.47 14.88
N VAL A 64 -25.53 -2.92 15.54
CA VAL A 64 -26.25 -3.62 16.61
C VAL A 64 -27.43 -4.36 15.97
N LEU A 65 -27.51 -5.66 16.18
CA LEU A 65 -28.61 -6.50 15.74
C LEU A 65 -29.89 -6.19 16.56
N PRO A 66 -31.09 -6.53 16.05
CA PRO A 66 -32.35 -6.28 16.75
C PRO A 66 -32.47 -6.98 18.12
N ASP A 67 -31.67 -8.01 18.38
CA ASP A 67 -31.50 -8.70 19.66
C ASP A 67 -30.52 -8.00 20.63
N GLY A 68 -29.99 -6.84 20.26
CA GLY A 68 -29.04 -6.06 21.07
C GLY A 68 -27.60 -6.57 21.05
N SER A 69 -27.34 -7.66 20.32
CA SER A 69 -26.00 -8.18 20.08
C SER A 69 -25.22 -7.31 19.09
N ILE A 70 -23.91 -7.21 19.28
CA ILE A 70 -23.03 -6.54 18.31
C ILE A 70 -22.75 -7.54 17.19
N SER A 71 -23.03 -7.11 15.96
CA SER A 71 -22.69 -7.86 14.76
C SER A 71 -21.18 -8.03 14.64
N GLY A 72 -20.70 -9.28 14.54
CA GLY A 72 -19.29 -9.60 14.35
C GLY A 72 -18.82 -9.47 12.89
N GLU A 73 -19.69 -9.06 11.98
CA GLU A 73 -19.39 -8.95 10.55
C GLU A 73 -18.62 -7.68 10.27
N MET A 74 -17.55 -7.84 9.48
CA MET A 74 -16.61 -6.76 9.21
C MET A 74 -17.30 -5.68 8.36
N PRO A 75 -17.19 -4.39 8.71
CA PRO A 75 -17.84 -3.33 7.96
C PRO A 75 -17.35 -3.34 6.50
N LEU A 76 -18.30 -3.31 5.57
CA LEU A 76 -18.02 -3.44 4.13
C LEU A 76 -17.09 -2.32 3.63
N THR A 77 -17.18 -1.14 4.24
CA THR A 77 -16.28 0.01 4.01
C THR A 77 -14.83 -0.26 4.42
N PHE A 78 -14.62 -1.01 5.51
CA PHE A 78 -13.28 -1.44 5.92
C PHE A 78 -12.67 -2.41 4.90
N GLY A 79 -13.45 -3.39 4.45
CA GLY A 79 -13.02 -4.32 3.40
C GLY A 79 -12.70 -3.62 2.07
N ALA A 80 -13.53 -2.66 1.65
CA ALA A 80 -13.30 -1.86 0.45
C ALA A 80 -12.04 -0.98 0.59
N GLY A 81 -11.82 -0.35 1.75
CA GLY A 81 -10.62 0.43 2.04
C GLY A 81 -9.34 -0.42 1.96
N LEU A 82 -9.37 -1.61 2.57
CA LEU A 82 -8.25 -2.55 2.50
C LEU A 82 -7.93 -3.00 1.08
N THR A 83 -8.94 -3.37 0.28
CA THR A 83 -8.71 -3.82 -1.10
C THR A 83 -8.09 -2.73 -1.98
N LEU A 84 -8.52 -1.48 -1.82
CA LEU A 84 -7.89 -0.32 -2.48
C LEU A 84 -6.44 -0.13 -2.04
N ALA A 85 -6.16 -0.23 -0.74
CA ALA A 85 -4.81 -0.12 -0.21
C ALA A 85 -3.90 -1.25 -0.73
N PHE A 86 -4.41 -2.48 -0.81
CA PHE A 86 -3.68 -3.64 -1.36
C PHE A 86 -3.38 -3.47 -2.85
N MET A 87 -4.35 -3.02 -3.65
CA MET A 87 -4.15 -2.70 -5.07
C MET A 87 -3.06 -1.63 -5.25
N GLY A 88 -3.12 -0.57 -4.44
CA GLY A 88 -2.11 0.49 -4.43
C GLY A 88 -0.71 -0.03 -4.07
N CYS A 89 -0.59 -0.85 -3.03
CA CYS A 89 0.67 -1.45 -2.60
C CYS A 89 1.25 -2.41 -3.65
N GLY A 90 0.43 -3.29 -4.21
CA GLY A 90 0.84 -4.21 -5.28
C GLY A 90 1.30 -3.48 -6.53
N GLY A 91 0.57 -2.42 -6.92
CA GLY A 91 0.97 -1.51 -7.98
C GLY A 91 2.34 -0.88 -7.70
N ALA A 92 2.53 -0.26 -6.53
CA ALA A 92 3.80 0.38 -6.16
C ALA A 92 4.99 -0.59 -6.17
N LEU A 93 4.80 -1.82 -5.69
CA LEU A 93 5.79 -2.90 -5.70
C LEU A 93 6.19 -3.29 -7.14
N LEU A 94 5.22 -3.55 -8.01
CA LEU A 94 5.48 -3.87 -9.42
C LEU A 94 6.22 -2.73 -10.13
N GLY A 95 5.81 -1.49 -9.89
CA GLY A 95 6.49 -0.30 -10.41
C GLY A 95 7.94 -0.20 -9.96
N LEU A 96 8.21 -0.50 -8.68
CA LEU A 96 9.55 -0.48 -8.09
C LEU A 96 10.44 -1.55 -8.72
N ILE A 97 9.94 -2.79 -8.83
CA ILE A 97 10.64 -3.91 -9.47
C ILE A 97 11.02 -3.54 -10.91
N PHE A 98 10.12 -2.91 -11.66
CA PHE A 98 10.38 -2.50 -13.03
C PHE A 98 11.44 -1.38 -13.13
N VAL A 99 11.40 -0.40 -12.23
CA VAL A 99 12.40 0.68 -12.18
C VAL A 99 13.79 0.13 -11.84
N VAL A 100 13.90 -0.69 -10.80
CA VAL A 100 15.17 -1.30 -10.37
C VAL A 100 15.70 -2.26 -11.44
N GLY A 101 14.83 -3.07 -12.05
CA GLY A 101 15.18 -3.99 -13.13
C GLY A 101 15.74 -3.27 -14.37
N ARG A 102 15.14 -2.14 -14.77
CA ARG A 102 15.68 -1.31 -15.86
C ARG A 102 17.00 -0.63 -15.49
N ALA A 103 17.15 -0.15 -14.26
CA ALA A 103 18.40 0.45 -13.79
C ALA A 103 19.56 -0.55 -13.83
N ARG A 104 19.35 -1.78 -13.34
CA ARG A 104 20.36 -2.85 -13.39
C ARG A 104 20.76 -3.23 -14.81
N ARG A 105 19.81 -3.31 -15.75
CA ARG A 105 20.13 -3.59 -17.17
C ARG A 105 20.96 -2.48 -17.81
N ARG A 106 20.72 -1.21 -17.48
CA ARG A 106 21.55 -0.08 -17.95
C ARG A 106 22.97 -0.16 -17.41
N GLN A 107 23.12 -0.48 -16.13
CA GLN A 107 24.43 -0.59 -15.47
C GLN A 107 25.26 -1.77 -16.02
N ARG A 108 24.63 -2.94 -16.26
CA ARG A 108 25.30 -4.08 -16.92
C ARG A 108 25.75 -3.78 -18.35
N ARG A 109 24.94 -3.06 -19.13
CA ARG A 109 25.36 -2.62 -20.47
C ARG A 109 26.57 -1.68 -20.38
N GLY A 110 26.57 -0.70 -19.48
CA GLY A 110 27.70 0.22 -19.30
C GLY A 110 29.02 -0.45 -18.88
N ALA A 111 28.96 -1.55 -18.12
CA ALA A 111 30.14 -2.32 -17.74
C ALA A 111 30.73 -3.15 -18.90
N ASN A 112 29.89 -3.66 -19.80
CA ASN A 112 30.32 -4.49 -20.94
C ASN A 112 30.99 -3.71 -22.08
N TRP A 113 30.92 -2.37 -22.07
CA TRP A 113 31.62 -1.51 -23.03
C TRP A 113 33.04 -1.12 -22.58
N ARG A 114 33.45 -1.50 -21.36
CA ARG A 114 34.75 -1.16 -20.77
C ARG A 114 35.65 -2.38 -20.55
N GLY A 115 35.24 -3.56 -21.02
CA GLY A 115 36.01 -4.80 -20.98
C GLY A 115 36.56 -5.16 -22.34
#